data_AF-A0A386C8F3-F1
#
_entry.id   AF-A0A386C8F3-F1
#
_cell.length_a   1.000
_cell.length_b   1.000
_cell.length_c   1.000
_cell.angle_alpha   90.00
_cell.angle_beta   90.00
_cell.angle_gamma   90.00
#
_symmetry.space_group_name_H-M   'P 1'
#
loop_
_entity.id
_entity.type
_entity.pdbx_description
1 polymer ?
#
loop_
_entity_poly.entity_id
_entity_poly.type
_entity_poly.pdbx_seq_one_letter_code
_entity_poly.pdbx_strand_id
1 'polypeptide(L)'
;MAREKISAVVTTFNNAATLERCLAGVAWADDLVVLDSGSTDATLQIAAKYRARVFSEPFLDYAPQKQSAIDKAAHDWVLLLDADEELTPDARGVIEQALENPDVAGLRLPRREQMFWTFQHALSWTNAHLRLFD
;
A
#
# COMPACT_ATOMS: atom_id res chain seq x y z
N MET A 1 -20.23 -7.13 -11.62
CA MET A 1 -19.33 -6.85 -12.76
C MET A 1 -17.94 -7.30 -12.34
N ALA A 2 -17.12 -7.80 -13.25
CA ALA A 2 -15.74 -8.21 -12.91
C ALA A 2 -14.84 -6.98 -13.04
N ARG A 3 -14.10 -6.64 -11.99
CA ARG A 3 -13.03 -5.63 -12.03
C ARG A 3 -11.71 -6.32 -12.33
N GLU A 4 -10.74 -5.58 -12.87
CA GLU A 4 -9.37 -6.04 -12.98
C GLU A 4 -8.80 -6.42 -11.60
N LYS A 5 -7.94 -7.45 -11.59
CA LYS A 5 -7.29 -7.92 -10.36
C LYS A 5 -6.16 -6.99 -9.96
N ILE A 6 -5.96 -6.84 -8.65
CA ILE A 6 -4.99 -5.91 -8.10
C ILE A 6 -4.09 -6.58 -7.08
N SER A 7 -2.79 -6.24 -7.14
CA SER A 7 -1.81 -6.56 -6.12
C SER A 7 -1.58 -5.34 -5.23
N ALA A 8 -1.81 -5.47 -3.93
CA ALA A 8 -1.36 -4.49 -2.96
C ALA A 8 0.06 -4.86 -2.49
N VAL A 9 1.02 -3.97 -2.68
CA VAL A 9 2.42 -4.17 -2.28
C VAL A 9 2.80 -3.16 -1.20
N VAL A 10 3.33 -3.67 -0.09
CA VAL A 10 3.65 -2.88 1.10
C VAL A 10 5.09 -3.10 1.50
N THR A 11 5.90 -2.03 1.51
CA THR A 11 7.26 -2.07 2.06
C THR A 11 7.27 -1.70 3.53
N THR A 12 8.05 -2.42 4.35
CA THR A 12 8.05 -2.23 5.81
C THR A 12 9.42 -2.44 6.46
N PHE A 13 9.62 -1.78 7.61
CA PHE A 13 10.74 -1.99 8.54
C PHE A 13 10.35 -1.43 9.92
N ASN A 14 10.22 -2.29 10.93
CA ASN A 14 9.86 -1.93 12.31
C ASN A 14 8.61 -1.02 12.43
N ASN A 15 7.53 -1.38 11.73
CA ASN A 15 6.28 -0.62 11.69
C ASN A 15 5.13 -1.31 12.43
N ALA A 16 5.39 -1.99 13.55
CA ALA A 16 4.33 -2.67 14.30
C ALA A 16 3.19 -1.74 14.78
N ALA A 17 3.45 -0.43 14.93
CA ALA A 17 2.46 0.55 15.37
C ALA A 17 1.44 0.96 14.29
N THR A 18 1.75 0.77 13.01
CA THR A 18 0.96 1.26 11.88
C THR A 18 0.55 0.15 10.91
N LEU A 19 1.35 -0.92 10.79
CA LEU A 19 1.17 -1.94 9.77
C LEU A 19 -0.22 -2.58 9.79
N GLU A 20 -0.81 -2.84 10.95
CA GLU A 20 -2.15 -3.44 11.05
C GLU A 20 -3.22 -2.55 10.37
N ARG A 21 -3.14 -1.22 10.52
CA ARG A 21 -4.07 -0.31 9.84
C ARG A 21 -3.83 -0.28 8.33
N CYS A 22 -2.56 -0.26 7.92
CA CYS A 22 -2.17 -0.34 6.51
C CYS A 22 -2.76 -1.60 5.84
N LEU A 23 -2.47 -2.78 6.39
CA LEU A 23 -2.90 -4.07 5.85
C LEU A 23 -4.42 -4.24 5.90
N ALA A 24 -5.10 -3.75 6.95
CA ALA A 24 -6.56 -3.76 7.01
C ALA A 24 -7.19 -2.97 5.84
N GLY A 25 -6.62 -1.82 5.48
CA GLY A 25 -7.11 -0.98 4.37
C GLY A 25 -6.98 -1.64 3.00
N VAL A 26 -6.07 -2.60 2.83
CA VAL A 26 -5.80 -3.28 1.55
C VAL A 26 -6.10 -4.78 1.55
N ALA A 27 -6.66 -5.33 2.64
CA ALA A 27 -6.98 -6.76 2.76
C ALA A 27 -8.01 -7.28 1.74
N TRP A 28 -8.63 -6.38 0.97
CA TRP A 28 -9.57 -6.68 -0.11
C TRP A 28 -8.90 -6.93 -1.47
N ALA A 29 -7.60 -6.62 -1.61
CA ALA A 29 -6.84 -6.88 -2.81
C ALA A 29 -6.76 -8.38 -3.12
N ASP A 30 -6.63 -8.71 -4.41
CA ASP A 30 -6.58 -10.10 -4.88
C ASP A 30 -5.24 -10.78 -4.56
N ASP A 31 -4.17 -9.97 -4.47
CA ASP A 31 -2.84 -10.33 -3.99
C ASP A 31 -2.35 -9.28 -2.98
N LEU A 32 -1.71 -9.74 -1.91
CA LEU A 32 -1.14 -8.87 -0.88
C LEU A 32 0.31 -9.28 -0.63
N VAL A 33 1.24 -8.40 -0.96
CA VAL A 33 2.68 -8.58 -0.79
C VAL A 33 3.17 -7.67 0.32
N VAL A 34 3.92 -8.23 1.26
CA VAL A 34 4.65 -7.46 2.27
C VAL A 34 6.14 -7.71 2.06
N LEU A 35 6.90 -6.66 1.78
CA LEU A 35 8.35 -6.70 1.69
C LEU A 35 8.97 -6.07 2.93
N ASP A 36 9.51 -6.94 3.79
CA ASP A 36 10.15 -6.57 5.04
C ASP A 36 11.66 -6.35 4.88
N SER A 37 12.17 -5.26 5.46
CA SER A 37 13.58 -4.90 5.38
C SER A 37 14.42 -5.37 6.58
N GLY A 38 13.98 -6.42 7.27
CA GLY A 38 14.65 -6.98 8.44
C GLY A 38 14.09 -6.49 9.78
N SER A 39 12.76 -6.43 9.92
CA SER A 39 12.11 -6.01 11.16
C SER A 39 12.45 -6.94 12.33
N THR A 40 12.64 -6.33 13.50
CA THR A 40 12.93 -7.01 14.78
C THR A 40 11.81 -6.84 15.81
N ASP A 41 10.82 -6.01 15.52
CA ASP A 41 9.62 -5.82 16.34
C ASP A 41 8.49 -6.78 15.93
N ALA A 42 7.25 -6.48 16.32
CA ALA A 42 6.09 -7.31 16.01
C ALA A 42 5.59 -7.19 14.55
N THR A 43 6.29 -6.47 13.65
CA THR A 43 5.87 -6.24 12.26
C THR A 43 5.54 -7.54 11.52
N LEU A 44 6.44 -8.53 11.56
CA LEU A 44 6.24 -9.80 10.87
C LEU A 44 5.09 -10.63 11.49
N GLN A 45 4.90 -10.54 12.81
CA GLN A 45 3.80 -11.21 13.49
C GLN A 45 2.44 -10.61 13.08
N ILE A 46 2.38 -9.30 12.88
CA ILE A 46 1.20 -8.60 12.37
C ILE A 46 0.92 -9.03 10.92
N ALA A 47 1.94 -8.98 10.05
CA ALA A 47 1.79 -9.38 8.65
C ALA A 47 1.25 -10.81 8.50
N ALA A 48 1.69 -11.75 9.36
CA ALA A 48 1.26 -13.15 9.35
C ALA A 48 -0.23 -13.36 9.68
N LYS A 49 -0.93 -12.38 10.26
CA LYS A 49 -2.38 -12.46 10.51
C LYS A 49 -3.20 -12.28 9.22
N TYR A 50 -2.59 -11.68 8.21
CA TYR A 50 -3.21 -11.42 6.92
C TYR A 50 -2.85 -12.54 5.95
N ARG A 51 -3.64 -12.69 4.87
CA ARG A 51 -3.30 -13.59 3.76
C ARG A 51 -2.21 -13.00 2.85
N ALA A 52 -1.20 -12.40 3.47
CA ALA A 52 -0.11 -11.74 2.78
C ALA A 52 1.01 -12.73 2.42
N ARG A 53 1.61 -12.55 1.24
CA ARG A 53 2.89 -13.15 0.88
C ARG A 53 3.99 -12.27 1.43
N VAL A 54 4.63 -12.72 2.49
CA VAL A 54 5.68 -11.98 3.19
C VAL A 54 7.04 -12.37 2.62
N PHE A 55 7.81 -11.38 2.19
CA PHE A 55 9.19 -11.51 1.74
C PHE A 55 10.08 -10.70 2.67
N SER A 56 11.34 -11.12 2.79
CA SER A 56 12.34 -10.39 3.57
C SER A 56 13.63 -10.27 2.77
N GLU A 57 14.16 -9.06 2.69
CA GLU A 57 15.46 -8.77 2.06
C GLU A 57 16.10 -7.54 2.71
N PRO A 58 17.44 -7.38 2.65
CA PRO A 58 18.09 -6.16 3.13
C PRO A 58 17.56 -4.92 2.41
N PHE A 59 17.50 -3.78 3.10
CA PHE A 59 17.07 -2.52 2.50
C PHE A 59 18.00 -2.11 1.33
N LEU A 60 17.44 -1.97 0.13
CA LEU A 60 18.16 -1.67 -1.11
C LEU A 60 18.14 -0.18 -1.51
N ASP A 61 17.77 0.73 -0.59
CA ASP A 61 17.39 2.12 -0.86
C ASP A 61 15.93 2.28 -1.34
N TYR A 62 15.38 3.49 -1.32
CA TYR A 62 13.94 3.76 -1.47
C TYR A 62 13.35 3.27 -2.79
N ALA A 63 13.97 3.61 -3.92
CA ALA A 63 13.46 3.24 -5.24
C ALA A 63 13.65 1.75 -5.56
N PRO A 64 14.84 1.16 -5.35
CA PRO A 64 15.03 -0.28 -5.60
C PRO A 64 14.19 -1.16 -4.69
N GLN A 65 13.98 -0.78 -3.41
CA GLN A 65 13.10 -1.53 -2.51
C GLN A 65 11.65 -1.56 -3.02
N LYS A 66 11.16 -0.41 -3.49
CA LYS A 66 9.81 -0.29 -4.07
C LYS A 66 9.68 -1.11 -5.35
N GLN A 67 10.67 -1.05 -6.24
CA GLN A 67 10.69 -1.89 -7.44
C GLN A 67 10.69 -3.38 -7.11
N SER A 68 11.52 -3.79 -6.15
CA SER A 68 11.58 -5.19 -5.70
C SER A 68 10.26 -5.69 -5.09
N ALA A 69 9.47 -4.81 -4.46
CA ALA A 69 8.12 -5.13 -4.00
C ALA A 69 7.12 -5.24 -5.16
N ILE A 70 7.20 -4.33 -6.15
CA ILE A 70 6.39 -4.34 -7.37
C ILE A 70 6.65 -5.62 -8.18
N ASP A 71 7.90 -6.01 -8.36
CA ASP A 71 8.29 -7.21 -9.13
C ASP A 71 7.76 -8.52 -8.52
N LYS A 72 7.34 -8.48 -7.26
CA LYS A 72 6.74 -9.61 -6.54
C LYS A 72 5.22 -9.68 -6.71
N ALA A 73 4.57 -8.66 -7.27
CA ALA A 73 3.13 -8.62 -7.51
C ALA A 73 2.66 -9.75 -8.44
N ALA A 74 1.44 -10.24 -8.23
CA ALA A 74 0.86 -11.32 -9.05
C ALA A 74 -0.04 -10.82 -10.20
N HIS A 75 -0.31 -9.51 -10.24
CA HIS A 75 -1.25 -8.87 -11.16
C HIS A 75 -0.65 -7.59 -11.72
N ASP A 76 -1.09 -7.20 -12.92
CA ASP A 76 -0.60 -6.02 -13.64
C ASP A 76 -0.86 -4.74 -12.83
N TRP A 77 -2.09 -4.58 -12.32
CA TRP A 77 -2.40 -3.46 -11.43
C TRP A 77 -1.74 -3.62 -10.06
N VAL A 78 -0.92 -2.63 -9.70
CA VAL A 78 -0.17 -2.58 -8.44
C VAL A 78 -0.55 -1.33 -7.63
N LEU A 79 -0.99 -1.54 -6.39
CA LEU A 79 -1.14 -0.50 -5.38
C LEU A 79 0.07 -0.52 -4.44
N LEU A 80 0.92 0.50 -4.54
CA LEU A 80 2.14 0.63 -3.73
C LEU A 80 1.92 1.53 -2.50
N LEU A 81 2.06 0.97 -1.31
CA LEU A 81 1.95 1.69 -0.04
C LEU A 81 3.19 1.51 0.83
N ASP A 82 3.50 2.53 1.62
CA ASP A 82 4.42 2.40 2.74
C ASP A 82 3.63 1.90 3.98
N ALA A 83 4.26 1.11 4.86
CA ALA A 83 3.56 0.48 5.99
C ALA A 83 3.05 1.42 7.09
N ASP A 84 3.36 2.72 6.99
CA ASP A 84 2.83 3.81 7.82
C ASP A 84 1.66 4.56 7.16
N GLU A 85 1.23 4.13 5.97
CA GLU A 85 0.10 4.68 5.24
C GLU A 85 -1.16 3.83 5.42
N GLU A 86 -2.33 4.48 5.46
CA GLU A 86 -3.63 3.83 5.59
C GLU A 86 -4.52 4.23 4.40
N LEU A 87 -5.02 3.22 3.67
CA LEU A 87 -5.97 3.44 2.58
C LEU A 87 -7.37 3.64 3.15
N THR A 88 -7.98 4.79 2.90
CA THR A 88 -9.34 5.09 3.36
C THR A 88 -10.40 4.33 2.56
N PRO A 89 -11.60 4.09 3.14
CA PRO A 89 -12.72 3.49 2.40
C PRO A 89 -13.10 4.26 1.12
N ASP A 90 -13.04 5.60 1.16
CA ASP A 90 -13.34 6.44 0.00
C ASP A 90 -12.30 6.23 -1.12
N ALA A 91 -11.02 6.19 -0.77
CA ALA A 91 -9.94 5.93 -1.74
C ALA A 91 -10.06 4.52 -2.35
N ARG A 92 -10.42 3.53 -1.53
CA ARG A 92 -10.75 2.18 -2.02
C ARG A 92 -11.90 2.22 -3.04
N GLY A 93 -12.99 2.91 -2.75
CA GLY A 93 -14.13 3.00 -3.67
C GLY A 93 -13.75 3.59 -5.03
N VAL A 94 -12.89 4.62 -5.03
CA VAL A 94 -12.34 5.20 -6.27
C VAL A 94 -11.48 4.19 -7.04
N ILE A 95 -10.64 3.42 -6.34
CA ILE A 95 -9.80 2.39 -6.97
C ILE A 95 -10.67 1.27 -7.55
N GLU A 96 -11.61 0.72 -6.78
CA GLU A 96 -12.48 -0.37 -7.23
C GLU A 96 -13.27 0.05 -8.49
N GLN A 97 -13.77 1.29 -8.52
CA GLN A 97 -14.45 1.84 -9.69
C GLN A 97 -13.52 1.99 -10.90
N ALA A 98 -12.29 2.47 -10.71
CA ALA A 98 -11.32 2.63 -11.79
C ALA A 98 -10.92 1.28 -12.41
N LEU A 99 -10.93 0.20 -11.62
CA LEU A 99 -10.61 -1.15 -12.09
C LEU A 99 -11.77 -1.84 -12.83
N GLU A 100 -13.00 -1.30 -12.82
CA GLU A 100 -14.12 -1.89 -13.57
C GLU A 100 -13.98 -1.71 -15.08
N ASN A 101 -13.43 -0.57 -15.51
CA ASN A 101 -13.15 -0.27 -16.92
C ASN A 101 -11.96 0.71 -17.00
N PRO A 102 -10.73 0.23 -16.84
CA PRO A 102 -9.56 1.10 -16.80
C PRO A 102 -9.33 1.79 -18.14
N ASP A 103 -9.45 3.12 -18.15
CA ASP A 103 -9.15 4.01 -19.27
C ASP A 103 -7.93 4.90 -19.01
N VAL A 104 -7.27 4.68 -17.88
CA VAL A 104 -6.07 5.39 -17.40
C VAL A 104 -4.96 4.42 -17.08
N ALA A 105 -3.71 4.86 -17.17
CA ALA A 105 -2.51 4.08 -16.80
C ALA A 105 -2.15 4.15 -15.30
N GLY A 106 -2.99 4.81 -14.48
CA GLY A 106 -2.73 4.95 -13.06
C GLY A 106 -3.48 6.06 -12.35
N LEU A 107 -3.51 6.00 -11.02
CA LEU A 107 -4.16 6.97 -10.16
C LEU A 107 -3.17 7.61 -9.19
N ARG A 108 -3.24 8.94 -9.13
CA ARG A 108 -2.61 9.72 -8.07
C ARG A 108 -3.58 9.90 -6.92
N LEU A 109 -3.25 9.37 -5.76
CA LEU A 109 -4.09 9.47 -4.56
C LEU A 109 -3.57 10.61 -3.66
N PRO A 110 -4.46 11.48 -3.14
CA PRO A 110 -4.07 12.50 -2.18
C PRO A 110 -3.65 11.83 -0.87
N ARG A 111 -2.53 12.27 -0.29
CA ARG A 111 -2.06 11.83 1.01
C ARG A 111 -2.28 12.91 2.04
N ARG A 112 -2.91 12.55 3.16
CA ARG A 112 -2.95 13.38 4.37
C ARG A 112 -1.85 12.94 5.30
N GLU A 113 -1.05 13.88 5.75
CA GLU A 113 0.06 13.61 6.66
C GLU A 113 -0.30 14.02 8.09
N GLN A 114 0.20 13.26 9.06
CA GLN A 114 0.15 13.65 10.46
C GLN A 114 1.35 14.55 10.75
N MET A 115 1.09 15.81 11.10
CA MET A 115 2.10 16.79 11.47
C MET A 115 1.80 17.28 12.88
N PHE A 116 2.79 17.21 13.78
CA PHE A 116 2.62 17.62 15.19
C PHE A 116 1.38 16.98 15.84
N TRP A 117 1.27 15.65 15.75
CA TRP A 117 0.23 14.84 16.40
C TRP A 117 -1.18 14.99 15.83
N THR A 118 -1.42 15.94 14.93
CA THR A 118 -2.70 16.14 14.26
C THR A 118 -2.58 15.86 12.76
N PHE A 119 -3.67 15.40 12.14
CA PHE A 119 -3.73 15.34 10.70
C PHE A 119 -3.96 16.73 10.11
N GLN A 120 -3.43 16.95 8.91
CA GLN A 120 -3.74 18.14 8.12
C GLN A 120 -5.25 18.40 8.08
N HIS A 121 -5.65 19.66 8.25
CA HIS A 121 -7.05 20.08 8.19
C HIS A 121 -7.63 19.75 6.81
N ALA A 122 -8.94 19.46 6.72
CA ALA A 122 -9.57 19.09 5.45
C ALA A 122 -9.50 20.19 4.36
N LEU A 123 -9.28 21.44 4.78
CA LEU A 123 -9.08 22.59 3.88
C LEU A 123 -7.62 22.81 3.48
N SER A 124 -6.68 22.05 4.06
CA SER A 124 -5.28 22.12 3.67
C SER A 124 -5.08 21.50 2.30
N TRP A 125 -4.17 22.08 1.51
CA TRP A 125 -3.78 21.49 0.24
C TRP A 125 -3.03 20.18 0.50
N THR A 126 -3.42 19.11 -0.22
CA THR A 126 -2.78 17.79 -0.13
C THR A 126 -1.95 17.51 -1.37
N ASN A 127 -0.80 16.87 -1.17
CA ASN A 127 -0.01 16.34 -2.28
C ASN A 127 -0.59 15.00 -2.73
N ALA A 128 -0.65 14.80 -4.04
CA ALA A 128 -1.08 13.53 -4.62
C ALA A 128 0.12 12.79 -5.22
N HIS A 129 0.24 11.51 -4.86
CA HIS A 129 1.30 10.62 -5.32
C HIS A 129 0.72 9.53 -6.19
N LEU A 130 1.43 9.12 -7.25
CA LEU A 130 1.06 7.93 -8.02
C LEU A 130 1.14 6.72 -7.09
N ARG A 131 0.02 6.02 -6.93
CA ARG A 131 -0.09 4.90 -5.99
C ARG A 131 -0.63 3.64 -6.63
N LEU A 132 -1.53 3.78 -7.59
CA LEU A 132 -2.05 2.70 -8.42
C LEU A 132 -1.54 2.88 -9.84
N PHE A 133 -1.03 1.82 -10.46
CA PHE A 133 -0.53 1.80 -11.84
C PHE A 133 -0.53 0.36 -12.37
N ASP A 134 -0.49 0.20 -13.70
CA ASP A 134 -0.32 -1.07 -14.42
C ASP A 134 1.05 -1.17 -15.13
#